data_AF-A0A7X3ZH74-F1
#
_entry.id   AF-A0A7X3ZH74-F1
#
_cell.length_a   1.000
_cell.length_b   1.000
_cell.length_c   1.000
_cell.angle_alpha   90.00
_cell.angle_beta   90.00
_cell.angle_gamma   90.00
#
_symmetry.space_group_name_H-M   'P 1'
#
loop_
_entity.id
_entity.type
_entity.pdbx_description
1 polymer ?
#
loop_
_entity_poly.entity_id
_entity_poly.type
_entity_poly.pdbx_seq_one_letter_code
_entity_poly.pdbx_strand_id
1 'polypeptide(L)'
;MLTPKQKEHFDVFGFLCLRQAFSPDEMAEITQAADQVWREDRGGQPDDGQHQGLAPFAELNPRLLDLAEDDRIFQVAADLLGPDFLWSGSEGNKEGHTEKGEHNWHADRPGAAETEYRRLKVM
;
A
#
# COMPACT_ATOMS: atom_id res chain seq x y z
N MET A 1 -9.26 -15.85 -1.34
CA MET A 1 -8.26 -16.74 -1.97
C MET A 1 -8.15 -16.45 -3.46
N LEU A 2 -6.92 -16.37 -3.96
CA LEU A 2 -6.59 -16.16 -5.36
C LEU A 2 -6.85 -17.41 -6.20
N THR A 3 -7.39 -17.22 -7.39
CA THR A 3 -7.50 -18.28 -8.39
C THR A 3 -6.12 -18.71 -8.90
N PRO A 4 -5.96 -19.95 -9.40
CA PRO A 4 -4.69 -20.39 -9.99
C PRO A 4 -4.17 -19.44 -11.08
N LYS A 5 -5.06 -18.89 -11.92
CA LYS A 5 -4.69 -17.93 -12.96
C LYS A 5 -4.16 -16.61 -12.42
N GLN A 6 -4.68 -16.13 -11.29
CA GLN A 6 -4.17 -14.91 -10.65
C GLN A 6 -2.79 -15.14 -10.03
N LYS A 7 -2.56 -16.31 -9.45
CA LYS A 7 -1.23 -16.71 -8.94
C LYS A 7 -0.21 -16.80 -10.08
N GLU A 8 -0.58 -17.48 -11.18
CA GLU A 8 0.26 -17.55 -12.38
C GLU A 8 0.55 -16.18 -12.99
N HIS A 9 -0.45 -15.28 -13.07
CA HIS A 9 -0.24 -13.92 -13.53
C HIS A 9 0.78 -13.17 -12.66
N PHE A 10 0.67 -13.28 -11.33
CA PHE A 10 1.61 -12.67 -10.42
C PHE A 10 3.02 -13.25 -10.57
N ASP A 11 3.16 -14.56 -10.73
CA ASP A 11 4.46 -15.22 -10.93
C ASP A 11 5.14 -14.80 -12.25
N VAL A 12 4.36 -14.55 -13.32
CA VAL A 12 4.89 -14.15 -14.63
C VAL A 12 5.20 -12.66 -14.71
N PHE A 13 4.31 -11.80 -14.17
CA PHE A 13 4.38 -10.35 -14.38
C PHE A 13 4.86 -9.57 -13.15
N GLY A 14 4.90 -10.18 -11.97
CA GLY A 14 5.33 -9.54 -10.73
C GLY A 14 4.30 -8.60 -10.11
N PHE A 15 3.06 -8.55 -10.61
CA PHE A 15 1.98 -7.74 -10.03
C PHE A 15 0.62 -8.42 -10.21
N LEU A 16 -0.36 -7.96 -9.43
CA LEU A 16 -1.76 -8.39 -9.54
C LEU A 16 -2.68 -7.18 -9.29
N CYS A 17 -3.69 -7.00 -10.14
CA CYS A 17 -4.70 -5.96 -9.98
C CYS A 17 -6.05 -6.59 -9.63
N LEU A 18 -6.55 -6.32 -8.42
CA LEU A 18 -7.86 -6.75 -7.95
C LEU A 18 -8.81 -5.54 -7.98
N ARG A 19 -9.61 -5.46 -9.04
CA ARG A 19 -10.56 -4.35 -9.22
C ARG A 19 -11.76 -4.52 -8.30
N GLN A 20 -12.26 -3.39 -7.79
CA GLN A 20 -13.46 -3.34 -6.97
C GLN A 20 -13.39 -4.25 -5.73
N ALA A 21 -12.22 -4.34 -5.09
CA ALA A 21 -12.07 -5.06 -3.82
C ALA A 21 -12.89 -4.41 -2.68
N PHE A 22 -13.06 -3.09 -2.75
CA PHE A 22 -13.87 -2.30 -1.83
C PHE A 22 -15.02 -1.64 -2.60
N SER A 23 -16.16 -1.49 -1.93
CA SER A 23 -17.30 -0.72 -2.39
C SER A 23 -17.00 0.80 -2.38
N PRO A 24 -17.79 1.62 -3.09
CA PRO A 24 -17.63 3.07 -3.04
C PRO A 24 -17.72 3.66 -1.63
N ASP A 25 -18.60 3.13 -0.78
CA ASP A 25 -18.77 3.61 0.59
C ASP A 25 -17.55 3.29 1.46
N GLU A 26 -17.02 2.06 1.35
CA GLU A 26 -15.76 1.69 2.03
C GLU A 26 -14.59 2.54 1.55
N MET A 27 -14.49 2.82 0.25
CA MET A 27 -13.47 3.71 -0.29
C MET A 27 -13.61 5.14 0.23
N ALA A 28 -14.83 5.64 0.42
CA ALA A 28 -15.06 6.95 1.02
C ALA A 28 -14.56 7.01 2.47
N GLU A 29 -14.81 5.97 3.27
CA GLU A 29 -14.30 5.87 4.65
C GLU A 29 -12.76 5.80 4.68
N ILE A 30 -12.16 4.96 3.82
CA ILE A 30 -10.69 4.83 3.72
C ILE A 30 -10.07 6.17 3.32
N THR A 31 -10.66 6.86 2.35
CA THR A 31 -10.19 8.17 1.88
C THR A 31 -10.29 9.21 3.00
N GLN A 32 -11.40 9.24 3.74
CA GLN A 32 -11.57 10.15 4.87
C GLN A 32 -10.52 9.90 5.97
N ALA A 33 -10.23 8.63 6.28
CA ALA A 33 -9.21 8.26 7.26
C ALA A 33 -7.81 8.69 6.80
N ALA A 34 -7.46 8.48 5.52
CA ALA A 34 -6.21 8.97 4.95
C ALA A 34 -6.10 10.50 4.97
N ASP A 35 -7.18 11.21 4.62
CA ASP A 35 -7.24 12.68 4.66
C ASP A 35 -7.06 13.23 6.08
N GLN A 36 -7.52 12.50 7.09
CA GLN A 36 -7.27 12.84 8.49
C GLN A 36 -5.77 12.76 8.80
N VAL A 37 -5.11 11.64 8.49
CA VAL A 37 -3.67 11.45 8.70
C VAL A 37 -2.87 12.55 8.01
N TRP A 38 -3.17 12.84 6.75
CA TRP A 38 -2.49 13.90 6.01
C TRP A 38 -2.67 15.29 6.62
N ARG A 39 -3.88 15.59 7.11
CA ARG A 39 -4.15 16.89 7.75
C ARG A 39 -3.44 17.01 9.09
N GLU A 40 -3.37 15.93 9.85
CA GLU A 40 -2.66 15.87 11.13
C GLU A 40 -1.14 16.02 10.94
N ASP A 41 -0.57 15.34 9.93
CA ASP A 41 0.84 15.48 9.55
C ASP A 41 1.21 16.94 9.21
N ARG A 42 0.31 17.66 8.52
CA ARG A 42 0.46 19.11 8.26
C ARG A 42 0.15 20.02 9.46
N GLY A 43 -0.11 19.48 10.65
CA GLY A 43 -0.50 20.27 11.82
C GLY A 43 -1.79 21.07 11.62
N GLY A 44 -2.71 20.58 10.79
CA GLY A 44 -3.99 21.23 10.46
C GLY A 44 -3.92 22.23 9.31
N GLN A 45 -2.75 22.47 8.71
CA GLN A 45 -2.62 23.38 7.57
C GLN A 45 -3.30 22.85 6.30
N PRO A 46 -3.76 23.74 5.41
CA PRO A 46 -4.31 23.34 4.12
C PRO A 46 -3.29 22.57 3.29
N ASP A 47 -3.78 21.75 2.38
CA ASP A 47 -2.97 21.06 1.40
C ASP A 47 -2.50 22.04 0.33
N ASP A 48 -1.18 22.18 0.18
CA ASP A 48 -0.54 23.10 -0.76
C ASP A 48 -0.16 22.44 -2.10
N GLY A 49 -0.54 21.18 -2.28
CA GLY A 49 -0.23 20.38 -3.46
C GLY A 49 1.24 19.98 -3.56
N GLN A 50 2.03 20.14 -2.49
CA GLN A 50 3.39 19.64 -2.43
C GLN A 50 3.41 18.16 -2.06
N HIS A 51 4.49 17.49 -2.44
CA HIS A 51 4.74 16.10 -2.08
C HIS A 51 4.70 15.91 -0.56
N GLN A 52 3.96 14.88 -0.14
CA GLN A 52 3.90 14.43 1.24
C GLN A 52 4.20 12.92 1.28
N GLY A 53 5.21 12.55 2.05
CA GLY A 53 5.61 11.18 2.29
C GLY A 53 5.68 10.94 3.80
N LEU A 54 5.01 9.90 4.27
CA LEU A 54 4.89 9.61 5.71
C LEU A 54 4.97 8.10 5.96
N ALA A 55 5.82 7.71 6.90
CA ALA A 55 5.98 6.33 7.33
C ALA A 55 6.28 6.30 8.85
N PRO A 56 5.54 5.54 9.67
CA PRO A 56 4.37 4.71 9.31
C PRO A 56 3.16 5.56 8.90
N PHE A 57 2.19 4.97 8.18
CA PHE A 57 0.98 5.68 7.73
C PHE A 57 -0.32 5.02 8.20
N ALA A 58 -0.54 3.75 7.84
CA ALA A 58 -1.71 2.99 8.25
C ALA A 58 -1.84 2.90 9.77
N GLU A 59 -0.72 2.77 10.48
CA GLU A 59 -0.66 2.70 11.94
C GLU A 59 -1.11 4.00 12.63
N LEU A 60 -1.21 5.12 11.90
CA LEU A 60 -1.65 6.41 12.45
C LEU A 60 -3.17 6.57 12.51
N ASN A 61 -3.93 5.66 11.90
CA ASN A 61 -5.39 5.70 11.95
C ASN A 61 -5.97 4.28 12.07
N PRO A 62 -6.80 3.98 13.09
CA PRO A 62 -7.37 2.64 13.27
C PRO A 62 -8.04 2.07 12.02
N ARG A 63 -8.78 2.89 11.26
CA ARG A 63 -9.48 2.43 10.06
C ARG A 63 -8.53 1.99 8.94
N LEU A 64 -7.37 2.64 8.86
CA LEU A 64 -6.32 2.28 7.90
C LEU A 64 -5.53 1.06 8.38
N LEU A 65 -5.25 0.97 9.68
CA LEU A 65 -4.61 -0.20 10.27
C LEU A 65 -5.42 -1.48 10.04
N ASP A 66 -6.76 -1.40 10.16
CA ASP A 66 -7.67 -2.52 9.89
C ASP A 66 -7.51 -3.09 8.47
N LEU A 67 -7.01 -2.32 7.50
CA LEU A 67 -6.76 -2.80 6.14
C LEU A 67 -5.66 -3.88 6.10
N ALA A 68 -4.69 -3.83 7.01
CA ALA A 68 -3.64 -4.86 7.08
C ALA A 68 -4.21 -6.23 7.52
N GLU A 69 -5.33 -6.23 8.24
CA GLU A 69 -6.02 -7.42 8.74
C GLU A 69 -7.24 -7.81 7.89
N ASP A 70 -7.72 -6.95 6.98
CA ASP A 70 -8.85 -7.25 6.09
C ASP A 70 -8.53 -8.46 5.19
N ASP A 71 -9.38 -9.48 5.21
CA ASP A 71 -9.18 -10.72 4.45
C ASP A 71 -8.95 -10.49 2.94
N ARG A 72 -9.48 -9.40 2.38
CA ARG A 72 -9.26 -9.05 0.96
C ARG A 72 -7.81 -8.65 0.67
N ILE A 73 -7.06 -8.25 1.69
CA ILE A 73 -5.63 -7.92 1.63
C ILE A 73 -4.82 -9.04 2.29
N PHE A 74 -5.09 -9.36 3.56
CA PHE A 74 -4.34 -10.34 4.35
C PHE A 74 -4.28 -11.71 3.67
N GLN A 75 -5.43 -12.25 3.25
CA GLN A 75 -5.45 -13.58 2.63
C GLN A 75 -4.80 -13.59 1.24
N VAL A 76 -4.82 -12.45 0.53
CA VAL A 76 -4.10 -12.30 -0.74
C VAL A 76 -2.58 -12.30 -0.50
N ALA A 77 -2.11 -11.57 0.52
CA ALA A 77 -0.72 -11.57 0.92
C ALA A 77 -0.26 -12.97 1.38
N ALA A 78 -1.05 -13.63 2.22
CA ALA A 78 -0.78 -15.00 2.68
C ALA A 78 -0.74 -16.00 1.51
N ASP A 79 -1.63 -15.86 0.53
CA ASP A 79 -1.66 -16.73 -0.67
C ASP A 79 -0.40 -16.59 -1.55
N LEU A 80 0.26 -15.42 -1.52
CA LEU A 80 1.43 -15.10 -2.35
C LEU A 80 2.77 -15.29 -1.62
N LEU A 81 2.83 -14.95 -0.33
CA LEU A 81 4.03 -14.96 0.51
C LEU A 81 4.11 -16.15 1.47
N GLY A 82 3.00 -16.85 1.70
CA GLY A 82 2.85 -17.84 2.76
C GLY A 82 2.20 -17.24 4.02
N PRO A 83 1.61 -18.08 4.90
CA PRO A 83 0.81 -17.62 6.03
C PRO A 83 1.64 -16.92 7.13
N ASP A 84 2.94 -17.19 7.20
CA ASP A 84 3.85 -16.63 8.22
C ASP A 84 4.60 -15.38 7.71
N PHE A 85 3.99 -14.64 6.77
CA PHE A 85 4.59 -13.41 6.27
C PHE A 85 4.68 -12.35 7.39
N LEU A 86 5.63 -11.43 7.26
CA LEU A 86 5.82 -10.35 8.23
C LEU A 86 5.31 -9.04 7.65
N TRP A 87 4.50 -8.31 8.44
CA TRP A 87 4.19 -6.92 8.17
C TRP A 87 5.43 -6.06 8.39
N SER A 88 5.93 -5.42 7.32
CA SER A 88 7.15 -4.59 7.37
C SER A 88 6.87 -3.10 7.56
N GLY A 89 5.61 -2.71 7.81
CA GLY A 89 5.18 -1.31 7.93
C GLY A 89 4.41 -0.81 6.70
N SER A 90 3.96 0.44 6.79
CA SER A 90 3.25 1.14 5.71
C SER A 90 3.85 2.50 5.40
N GLU A 91 3.58 2.99 4.20
CA GLU A 91 3.98 4.30 3.73
C GLU A 91 2.80 4.97 3.03
N GLY A 92 2.53 6.21 3.39
CA GLY A 92 1.65 7.10 2.66
C GLY A 92 2.50 7.90 1.66
N ASN A 93 2.02 7.99 0.43
CA ASN A 93 2.62 8.84 -0.60
C ASN A 93 1.54 9.66 -1.27
N LYS A 94 1.69 10.99 -1.25
CA LYS A 94 0.81 11.93 -1.92
C LYS A 94 1.64 12.86 -2.79
N GLU A 95 1.24 13.00 -4.05
CA GLU A 95 2.02 13.61 -5.14
C GLU A 95 3.40 12.94 -5.36
N GLY A 96 4.06 13.25 -6.48
CA GLY A 96 5.41 12.74 -6.75
C GLY A 96 6.53 13.69 -6.34
N HIS A 97 7.74 13.14 -6.21
CA HIS A 97 8.92 13.83 -5.67
C HIS A 97 9.60 14.81 -6.65
N THR A 98 9.25 14.77 -7.94
CA THR A 98 9.84 15.65 -8.94
C THR A 98 9.03 16.94 -9.09
N GLU A 99 9.60 17.95 -9.74
CA GLU A 99 8.90 19.21 -10.08
C GLU A 99 7.63 18.98 -10.93
N LYS A 100 7.49 17.79 -11.52
CA LYS A 100 6.31 17.36 -12.30
C LYS A 100 5.34 16.48 -11.50
N GLY A 101 5.61 16.21 -10.23
CA GLY A 101 4.81 15.31 -9.41
C GLY A 101 4.97 13.84 -9.80
N GLU A 102 6.13 13.41 -10.29
CA GLU A 102 6.42 12.02 -10.69
C GLU A 102 7.23 11.26 -9.63
N HIS A 103 7.01 9.95 -9.53
CA HIS A 103 7.88 9.00 -8.82
C HIS A 103 8.85 8.36 -9.82
N ASN A 104 10.16 8.47 -9.57
CA ASN A 104 11.18 7.91 -10.46
C ASN A 104 11.14 6.38 -10.46
N TRP A 105 11.55 5.76 -11.57
CA TRP A 105 11.68 4.30 -11.66
C TRP A 105 12.74 3.77 -10.68
N HIS A 106 12.32 2.87 -9.79
CA HIS A 106 13.19 2.16 -8.88
C HIS A 106 12.57 0.81 -8.49
N ALA A 107 13.38 -0.10 -7.96
CA ALA A 107 12.89 -1.22 -7.17
C ALA A 107 12.77 -0.76 -5.71
N ASP A 108 11.68 -1.12 -5.02
CA ASP A 108 11.46 -0.69 -3.63
C ASP A 108 12.63 -1.04 -2.71
N ARG A 109 13.34 -2.15 -2.95
CA ARG A 109 14.61 -2.47 -2.26
C ARG A 109 15.67 -2.97 -3.23
N PRO A 110 16.63 -2.12 -3.63
CA PRO A 110 17.74 -2.51 -4.50
C PRO A 110 18.87 -3.18 -3.68
N GLY A 111 19.27 -4.39 -4.05
CA GLY A 111 20.46 -5.04 -3.48
C GLY A 111 20.45 -6.57 -3.59
N ALA A 112 21.63 -7.18 -3.81
CA ALA A 112 21.75 -8.63 -3.97
C ALA A 112 21.43 -9.42 -2.68
N ALA A 113 21.56 -8.80 -1.50
CA ALA A 113 21.20 -9.43 -0.22
C ALA A 113 19.68 -9.49 0.01
N GLU A 114 18.90 -8.72 -0.75
CA GLU A 114 17.48 -8.53 -0.53
C GLU A 114 16.61 -9.50 -1.35
N THR A 115 17.22 -10.36 -2.18
CA THR A 115 16.53 -11.28 -3.11
C THR A 115 16.16 -12.64 -2.50
N GLU A 116 16.61 -12.94 -1.29
CA GLU A 116 16.38 -14.24 -0.65
C GLU A 116 14.93 -14.45 -0.19
N TYR A 117 14.16 -13.36 -0.06
CA TYR A 117 12.78 -13.40 0.41
C TYR A 117 11.84 -12.78 -0.61
N ARG A 118 10.71 -13.47 -0.86
CA ARG A 118 9.62 -12.89 -1.63
C ARG A 118 8.98 -11.75 -0.83
N ARG A 119 8.68 -10.64 -1.50
CA ARG A 119 8.06 -9.46 -0.91
C ARG A 119 6.86 -9.03 -1.72
N LEU A 120 5.94 -8.39 -1.03
CA LEU A 120 4.73 -7.83 -1.62
C LEU A 120 4.59 -6.40 -1.12
N LYS A 121 4.42 -5.47 -2.05
CA LYS A 121 3.91 -4.14 -1.78
C LYS A 121 2.43 -4.13 -2.14
N VAL A 122 1.61 -3.63 -1.23
CA VAL A 122 0.18 -3.42 -1.45
C VAL A 122 -0.02 -1.92 -1.65
N MET A 123 -0.69 -1.55 -2.74
CA MET A 123 -0.95 -0.16 -3.13
C MET A 123 -2.44 0.04 -3.39
#